data_AF-A0A074VB42-F1
#
_entry.id   AF-A0A074VB42-F1
#
_cell.length_a   1.000
_cell.length_b   1.000
_cell.length_c   1.000
_cell.angle_alpha   90.00
_cell.angle_beta   90.00
_cell.angle_gamma   90.00
#
_symmetry.space_group_name_H-M   'P 1'
#
loop_
_entity.id
_entity.type
_entity.pdbx_description
1 polymer ?
#
loop_
_entity_poly.entity_id
_entity_poly.type
_entity_poly.pdbx_seq_one_letter_code
_entity_poly.pdbx_strand_id
1 'polypeptide(L)'
;LESAYHALLKRGRLSQNASQAALITRLSTIQNGLSTSTTGPTTTASAPTGLYIHGSVGTGKSYLASLFTSTLPSHVSRRRAHFHEFMLDVHSRLHVARSSSSRYGSVDPLPVIGRQIHDESRVLCFDEFQVTDIADAMILQRLMGAFWAAGGVMVATSNREPDKLYEDGLNRELFLPFIAMLKYRCETWALGGTQDYRLLGREDAGENQKVFFTDAEEFQQSLSAATNGQKMEPCEIPVMMGRKMVVTATPADND
;
A
#
# COMPACT_ATOMS: atom_id res chain seq x y z
N LEU A 1 -10.56 -1.88 16.60
CA LEU A 1 -10.43 -0.74 15.67
C LEU A 1 -11.16 0.53 16.14
N GLU A 2 -12.47 0.49 16.33
CA GLU A 2 -13.31 1.68 16.61
C GLU A 2 -12.85 2.48 17.84
N SER A 3 -12.51 1.82 18.95
CA SER A 3 -12.00 2.50 20.14
C SER A 3 -10.70 3.29 19.88
N ALA A 4 -9.83 2.77 19.02
CA ALA A 4 -8.58 3.44 18.65
C ALA A 4 -8.87 4.66 17.75
N TYR A 5 -9.84 4.57 16.84
CA TYR A 5 -10.30 5.70 16.04
C TYR A 5 -10.91 6.81 16.91
N HIS A 6 -11.78 6.46 17.86
CA HIS A 6 -12.35 7.44 18.80
C HIS A 6 -11.30 8.11 19.70
N ALA A 7 -10.26 7.36 20.10
CA ALA A 7 -9.14 7.95 20.86
C ALA A 7 -8.37 8.99 20.03
N LEU A 8 -8.24 8.80 18.71
CA LEU A 8 -7.57 9.75 17.81
C LEU A 8 -8.41 11.01 17.58
N LEU A 9 -9.73 10.87 17.46
CA LEU A 9 -10.65 12.02 17.42
C LEU A 9 -10.55 12.85 18.71
N LYS A 10 -10.56 12.19 19.88
CA LYS A 10 -10.42 12.88 21.18
C LYS A 10 -9.08 13.63 21.33
N ARG A 11 -8.02 13.14 20.68
CA ARG A 11 -6.68 13.75 20.70
C ARG A 11 -6.49 14.82 19.63
N GLY A 12 -7.52 15.16 18.84
CA GLY A 12 -7.43 16.14 17.76
C GLY A 12 -6.54 15.73 16.58
N ARG A 13 -6.09 14.47 16.52
CA ARG A 13 -5.23 13.97 15.42
C ARG A 13 -6.00 13.63 14.15
N LEU A 14 -7.33 13.55 14.23
CA LEU A 14 -8.25 13.38 13.13
C LEU A 14 -9.45 14.31 13.35
N SER A 15 -10.03 14.83 12.26
CA SER A 15 -11.28 15.57 12.30
C SER A 15 -12.47 14.63 12.10
N GLN A 16 -13.63 14.98 12.66
CA GLN A 16 -14.83 14.18 12.48
C GLN A 16 -15.25 14.17 11.01
N ASN A 17 -15.33 12.99 10.40
CA ASN A 17 -15.77 12.80 9.03
C ASN A 17 -16.66 11.55 8.97
N ALA A 18 -17.92 11.72 8.55
CA ALA A 18 -18.90 10.63 8.50
C ALA A 18 -18.45 9.47 7.60
N SER A 19 -17.78 9.78 6.48
CA SER A 19 -17.23 8.77 5.57
C SER A 19 -16.08 7.98 6.20
N GLN A 20 -15.23 8.64 7.01
CA GLN A 20 -14.18 7.95 7.76
C GLN A 20 -14.77 7.04 8.85
N ALA A 21 -15.78 7.52 9.58
CA ALA A 21 -16.45 6.73 10.61
C ALA A 21 -17.12 5.48 10.01
N ALA A 22 -17.85 5.62 8.91
CA ALA A 22 -18.48 4.49 8.21
C ALA A 22 -17.44 3.48 7.70
N LEU A 23 -16.33 3.97 7.14
CA LEU A 23 -15.21 3.14 6.71
C LEU A 23 -14.60 2.35 7.87
N ILE A 24 -14.42 2.98 9.04
CA ILE A 24 -13.91 2.33 10.24
C ILE A 24 -14.86 1.22 10.73
N THR A 25 -16.16 1.46 10.75
CA THR A 25 -17.16 0.43 11.09
C THR A 25 -17.08 -0.77 10.15
N ARG A 26 -16.88 -0.54 8.84
CA ARG A 26 -16.68 -1.64 7.91
C ARG A 26 -15.39 -2.40 8.16
N LEU A 27 -14.27 -1.69 8.29
CA LEU A 27 -12.97 -2.32 8.58
C LEU A 27 -13.04 -3.15 9.88
N SER A 28 -13.82 -2.70 10.86
CA SER A 28 -14.09 -3.46 12.10
C SER A 28 -14.89 -4.74 11.83
N THR A 29 -15.87 -4.68 10.92
CA THR A 29 -16.64 -5.88 10.49
C THR A 29 -15.73 -6.92 9.82
N ILE A 30 -14.82 -6.48 8.94
CA ILE A 30 -13.82 -7.36 8.30
C ILE A 30 -12.91 -7.97 9.36
N GLN A 31 -12.40 -7.16 10.30
CA GLN A 31 -11.56 -7.62 11.41
C GLN A 31 -12.25 -8.70 12.26
N ASN A 32 -13.53 -8.52 12.56
CA ASN A 32 -14.31 -9.51 13.32
C ASN A 32 -14.48 -10.81 12.53
N GLY A 33 -14.80 -10.75 11.23
CA GLY A 33 -14.92 -11.92 10.37
C GLY A 33 -13.61 -12.71 10.23
N LEU A 34 -12.47 -12.02 10.23
CA LEU A 34 -11.14 -12.66 10.23
C LEU A 34 -10.84 -13.42 11.53
N SER A 35 -11.40 -12.94 12.66
CA SER A 35 -11.19 -13.52 13.99
C SER A 35 -12.04 -14.78 14.24
N THR A 36 -13.19 -14.89 13.59
CA THR A 36 -14.11 -16.03 13.74
C THR A 36 -13.79 -17.20 12.80
N SER A 37 -12.98 -16.97 11.76
CA SER A 37 -12.65 -17.95 10.71
C SER A 37 -11.63 -19.03 11.14
N THR A 38 -11.43 -19.25 12.44
CA THR A 38 -10.35 -20.10 12.98
C THR A 38 -10.62 -21.61 12.93
N THR A 39 -11.73 -22.07 12.32
CA THR A 39 -12.08 -23.51 12.31
C THR A 39 -12.65 -23.97 10.96
N GLY A 40 -11.82 -24.73 10.22
CA GLY A 40 -12.26 -25.64 9.14
C GLY A 40 -12.61 -25.02 7.78
N PRO A 41 -12.70 -25.85 6.71
CA PRO A 41 -13.17 -25.43 5.41
C PRO A 41 -14.68 -25.19 5.52
N THR A 42 -15.07 -23.98 5.90
CA THR A 42 -16.47 -23.57 5.94
C THR A 42 -16.95 -23.39 4.52
N THR A 43 -17.63 -24.43 4.05
CA THR A 43 -18.61 -24.35 2.98
C THR A 43 -19.61 -23.22 3.31
N THR A 44 -19.85 -22.36 2.31
CA THR A 44 -20.93 -21.36 2.18
C THR A 44 -20.92 -20.03 2.96
N ALA A 45 -20.02 -19.76 3.91
CA ALA A 45 -19.83 -18.38 4.41
C ALA A 45 -18.77 -17.68 3.54
N SER A 46 -19.19 -16.74 2.69
CA SER A 46 -18.28 -15.99 1.81
C SER A 46 -17.10 -15.43 2.60
N ALA A 47 -15.87 -15.79 2.23
CA ALA A 47 -14.66 -15.19 2.80
C ALA A 47 -14.82 -13.67 2.89
N PRO A 48 -14.35 -13.00 3.95
CA PRO A 48 -14.58 -11.57 4.13
C PRO A 48 -14.16 -10.81 2.87
N THR A 49 -15.10 -10.07 2.28
CA THR A 49 -14.78 -9.18 1.16
C THR A 49 -13.74 -8.18 1.62
N GLY A 50 -12.67 -8.05 0.84
CA GLY A 50 -11.63 -7.05 1.06
C GLY A 50 -12.14 -5.62 0.85
N LEU A 51 -11.24 -4.66 0.95
CA LEU A 51 -11.56 -3.25 0.81
C LEU A 51 -10.60 -2.54 -0.14
N TYR A 52 -11.15 -1.74 -1.05
CA TYR A 52 -10.38 -0.86 -1.90
C TYR A 52 -10.77 0.59 -1.62
N ILE A 53 -9.90 1.31 -0.91
CA ILE A 53 -10.15 2.68 -0.46
C ILE A 53 -9.47 3.63 -1.45
N HIS A 54 -10.25 4.47 -2.13
CA HIS A 54 -9.72 5.46 -3.06
C HIS A 54 -10.11 6.89 -2.70
N GLY A 55 -9.32 7.87 -3.15
CA GLY A 55 -9.61 9.28 -2.93
C GLY A 55 -8.38 10.15 -3.13
N SER A 56 -8.54 11.47 -3.08
CA SER A 56 -7.46 12.43 -3.30
C SER A 56 -6.31 12.32 -2.28
N VAL A 57 -5.17 12.92 -2.60
CA VAL A 57 -4.00 12.95 -1.70
C VAL A 57 -4.37 13.65 -0.39
N GLY A 58 -3.81 13.19 0.73
CA GLY A 58 -4.01 13.86 2.01
C GLY A 58 -5.32 13.54 2.75
N THR A 59 -6.22 12.71 2.21
CA THR A 59 -7.52 12.39 2.85
C THR A 59 -7.45 11.38 4.00
N GLY A 60 -6.25 10.93 4.39
CA GLY A 60 -6.05 10.03 5.52
C GLY A 60 -6.20 8.53 5.23
N LYS A 61 -6.33 8.11 3.96
CA LYS A 61 -6.51 6.69 3.56
C LYS A 61 -5.47 5.76 4.19
N SER A 62 -4.18 6.07 3.99
CA SER A 62 -3.07 5.25 4.51
C SER A 62 -3.03 5.25 6.05
N TYR A 63 -3.50 6.32 6.68
CA TYR A 63 -3.60 6.37 8.15
C TYR A 63 -4.68 5.41 8.67
N LEU A 64 -5.86 5.37 8.02
CA LEU A 64 -6.92 4.43 8.38
C LEU A 64 -6.52 2.97 8.10
N ALA A 65 -5.84 2.71 6.98
CA ALA A 65 -5.29 1.39 6.66
C ALA A 65 -4.20 0.95 7.67
N SER A 66 -3.36 1.89 8.12
CA SER A 66 -2.39 1.67 9.20
C SER A 66 -3.08 1.32 10.52
N LEU A 67 -4.14 2.05 10.86
CA LEU A 67 -4.92 1.79 12.08
C LEU A 67 -5.59 0.41 12.04
N PHE A 68 -6.18 0.03 10.92
CA PHE A 68 -6.70 -1.32 10.71
C PHE A 68 -5.61 -2.37 10.90
N THR A 69 -4.48 -2.24 10.20
CA THR A 69 -3.38 -3.20 10.26
C THR A 69 -2.80 -3.35 11.66
N SER A 70 -2.58 -2.23 12.37
CA SER A 70 -2.02 -2.24 13.73
C SER A 70 -2.97 -2.82 14.78
N THR A 71 -4.28 -2.73 14.55
CA THR A 71 -5.29 -3.24 15.48
C THR A 71 -5.79 -4.65 15.16
N LEU A 72 -5.33 -5.27 14.06
CA LEU A 72 -5.64 -6.66 13.75
C LEU A 72 -5.17 -7.60 14.89
N PRO A 73 -5.94 -8.66 15.22
CA PRO A 73 -5.56 -9.62 16.26
C PRO A 73 -4.19 -10.27 15.97
N SER A 74 -3.46 -10.62 17.02
CA SER A 74 -2.11 -11.20 16.91
C SER A 74 -2.07 -12.54 16.18
N HIS A 75 -3.16 -13.32 16.22
CA HIS A 75 -3.26 -14.61 15.52
C HIS A 75 -3.56 -14.48 14.02
N VAL A 76 -3.86 -13.28 13.52
CA VAL A 76 -4.10 -13.03 12.10
C VAL A 76 -2.80 -12.55 11.46
N SER A 77 -2.17 -13.41 10.66
CA SER A 77 -0.98 -13.05 9.90
C SER A 77 -1.32 -11.98 8.86
N ARG A 78 -0.46 -10.97 8.75
CA ARG A 78 -0.68 -9.79 7.92
C ARG A 78 0.62 -9.28 7.34
N ARG A 79 0.53 -8.71 6.15
CA ARG A 79 1.63 -7.99 5.52
C ARG A 79 1.11 -6.65 5.03
N ARG A 80 1.79 -5.58 5.44
CA ARG A 80 1.57 -4.23 4.92
C ARG A 80 2.79 -3.80 4.13
N ALA A 81 2.60 -3.31 2.92
CA ALA A 81 3.67 -2.86 2.04
C ALA A 81 3.16 -1.80 1.06
N HIS A 82 4.07 -0.98 0.55
CA HIS A 82 3.78 -0.22 -0.67
C HIS A 82 3.63 -1.21 -1.83
N PHE A 83 2.69 -0.93 -2.75
CA PHE A 83 2.37 -1.88 -3.81
C PHE A 83 3.58 -2.23 -4.70
N HIS A 84 4.44 -1.26 -5.01
CA HIS A 84 5.65 -1.50 -5.80
C HIS A 84 6.64 -2.46 -5.10
N GLU A 85 6.83 -2.31 -3.79
CA GLU A 85 7.72 -3.19 -3.01
C GLU A 85 7.22 -4.64 -3.01
N PHE A 86 5.91 -4.81 -2.94
CA PHE A 86 5.28 -6.13 -3.08
C PHE A 86 5.52 -6.73 -4.46
N MET A 87 5.36 -5.95 -5.53
CA MET A 87 5.63 -6.43 -6.89
C MET A 87 7.09 -6.84 -7.08
N LEU A 88 8.04 -6.10 -6.50
CA LEU A 88 9.47 -6.48 -6.53
C LEU A 88 9.73 -7.84 -5.85
N ASP A 89 9.12 -8.10 -4.70
CA ASP A 89 9.20 -9.42 -4.04
C ASP A 89 8.61 -10.52 -4.94
N VAL A 90 7.44 -10.28 -5.54
CA VAL A 90 6.81 -11.25 -6.46
C VAL A 90 7.70 -11.54 -7.67
N HIS A 91 8.30 -10.53 -8.29
CA HIS A 91 9.24 -10.70 -9.39
C HIS A 91 10.47 -11.50 -8.99
N SER A 92 11.01 -11.25 -7.79
CA SER A 92 12.13 -12.03 -7.23
C SER A 92 11.78 -13.51 -7.07
N ARG A 93 10.62 -13.81 -6.46
CA ARG A 93 10.12 -15.20 -6.30
C ARG A 93 9.89 -15.87 -7.66
N LEU A 94 9.34 -15.14 -8.62
CA LEU A 94 9.10 -15.63 -9.97
C LEU A 94 10.41 -15.97 -10.69
N HIS A 95 11.44 -15.14 -10.54
CA HIS A 95 12.76 -15.39 -11.11
C HIS A 95 13.39 -16.67 -10.54
N VAL A 96 13.33 -16.87 -9.21
CA VAL A 96 13.82 -18.09 -8.55
C VAL A 96 13.04 -19.34 -8.98
N ALA A 97 11.71 -19.24 -9.08
CA ALA A 97 10.87 -20.36 -9.52
C ALA A 97 11.17 -20.76 -10.97
N ARG A 98 11.43 -19.78 -11.85
CA ARG A 98 11.74 -20.04 -13.27
C ARG A 98 13.15 -20.61 -13.46
N SER A 99 14.14 -20.17 -12.70
CA SER A 99 15.52 -20.66 -12.81
C SER A 99 15.66 -22.12 -12.34
N SER A 100 14.88 -22.52 -11.34
CA SER A 100 14.85 -23.88 -10.80
C SER A 100 14.03 -24.88 -11.64
N SER A 101 13.10 -24.41 -12.46
CA SER A 101 12.16 -25.25 -13.23
C SER A 101 12.65 -25.68 -14.63
N SER A 102 13.95 -25.52 -14.92
CA SER A 102 14.56 -25.73 -16.25
C SER A 102 14.60 -27.18 -16.77
N ARG A 103 13.89 -28.15 -16.17
CA ARG A 103 13.97 -29.58 -16.57
C ARG A 103 12.67 -30.28 -16.96
N TYR A 104 11.48 -29.76 -16.65
CA TYR A 104 10.21 -30.35 -17.11
C TYR A 104 9.17 -29.23 -17.32
N GLY A 105 8.42 -29.30 -18.43
CA GLY A 105 7.51 -28.25 -18.93
C GLY A 105 6.83 -27.42 -17.85
N SER A 106 7.00 -26.10 -17.94
CA SER A 106 6.77 -25.17 -16.83
C SER A 106 5.30 -25.07 -16.43
N VAL A 107 4.95 -25.68 -15.31
CA VAL A 107 3.75 -25.31 -14.55
C VAL A 107 3.88 -23.83 -14.18
N ASP A 108 2.82 -23.07 -14.35
CA ASP A 108 2.82 -21.66 -13.97
C ASP A 108 3.09 -21.49 -12.47
N PRO A 109 4.16 -20.77 -12.07
CA PRO A 109 4.53 -20.64 -10.66
C PRO A 109 3.65 -19.65 -9.89
N LEU A 110 2.91 -18.76 -10.57
CA LEU A 110 2.16 -17.68 -9.91
C LEU A 110 1.09 -18.21 -8.92
N PRO A 111 0.28 -19.24 -9.23
CA PRO A 111 -0.64 -19.83 -8.27
C PRO A 111 0.05 -20.42 -7.04
N VAL A 112 1.26 -20.96 -7.19
CA VAL A 112 2.05 -21.48 -6.06
C VAL A 112 2.51 -20.32 -5.18
N ILE A 113 3.07 -19.27 -5.80
CA ILE A 113 3.52 -18.06 -5.09
C ILE A 113 2.34 -17.38 -4.38
N GLY A 114 1.17 -17.28 -5.02
CA GLY A 114 -0.03 -16.68 -4.42
C GLY A 114 -0.52 -17.43 -3.17
N ARG A 115 -0.43 -18.78 -3.17
CA ARG A 115 -0.71 -19.59 -1.97
C ARG A 115 0.36 -19.42 -0.89
N GLN A 116 1.64 -19.37 -1.25
CA GLN A 116 2.71 -19.11 -0.29
C GLN A 116 2.54 -17.76 0.40
N ILE A 117 2.21 -16.71 -0.36
CA ILE A 117 1.93 -15.38 0.19
C ILE A 117 0.73 -15.41 1.15
N HIS A 118 -0.31 -16.18 0.83
CA HIS A 118 -1.44 -16.39 1.73
C HIS A 118 -1.02 -17.07 3.04
N ASP A 119 -0.21 -18.13 2.95
CA ASP A 119 0.23 -18.88 4.12
C ASP A 119 1.15 -18.02 5.02
N GLU A 120 1.96 -17.15 4.42
CA GLU A 120 2.74 -16.12 5.13
C GLU A 120 1.85 -15.03 5.73
N SER A 121 0.81 -14.61 5.02
CA SER A 121 -0.03 -13.47 5.38
C SER A 121 -1.46 -13.63 4.88
N ARG A 122 -2.39 -13.92 5.79
CA ARG A 122 -3.83 -14.03 5.47
C ARG A 122 -4.43 -12.69 5.05
N VAL A 123 -3.86 -11.57 5.49
CA VAL A 123 -4.28 -10.21 5.15
C VAL A 123 -3.16 -9.45 4.45
N LEU A 124 -3.43 -8.97 3.24
CA LEU A 124 -2.55 -8.06 2.51
C LEU A 124 -3.10 -6.63 2.62
N CYS A 125 -2.29 -5.73 3.16
CA CYS A 125 -2.57 -4.30 3.24
C CYS A 125 -1.65 -3.55 2.27
N PHE A 126 -2.20 -3.04 1.17
CA PHE A 126 -1.43 -2.27 0.20
C PHE A 126 -1.62 -0.77 0.41
N ASP A 127 -0.50 -0.07 0.55
CA ASP A 127 -0.46 1.37 0.36
C ASP A 127 -0.10 1.72 -1.09
N GLU A 128 -0.69 2.81 -1.58
CA GLU A 128 -0.41 3.36 -2.91
C GLU A 128 -0.60 2.32 -4.04
N PHE A 129 -1.73 1.61 -4.01
CA PHE A 129 -2.08 0.63 -5.02
C PHE A 129 -2.25 1.30 -6.39
N GLN A 130 -1.25 1.15 -7.25
CA GLN A 130 -1.24 1.66 -8.61
C GLN A 130 -0.50 0.70 -9.52
N VAL A 131 -1.03 0.50 -10.73
CA VAL A 131 -0.41 -0.35 -11.75
C VAL A 131 0.01 0.54 -12.90
N THR A 132 1.29 0.46 -13.27
CA THR A 132 1.91 1.30 -14.31
C THR A 132 2.52 0.47 -15.45
N ASP A 133 2.62 -0.85 -15.31
CA ASP A 133 3.23 -1.76 -16.30
C ASP A 133 2.30 -2.94 -16.63
N ILE A 134 2.30 -3.37 -17.90
CA ILE A 134 1.51 -4.51 -18.40
C ILE A 134 1.99 -5.84 -17.82
N ALA A 135 3.28 -6.00 -17.55
CA ALA A 135 3.84 -7.21 -16.96
C ALA A 135 3.28 -7.43 -15.54
N ASP A 136 3.20 -6.36 -14.75
CA ASP A 136 2.59 -6.38 -13.41
C ASP A 136 1.10 -6.71 -13.49
N ALA A 137 0.38 -6.10 -14.43
CA ALA A 137 -1.02 -6.39 -14.69
C ALA A 137 -1.28 -7.89 -14.94
N MET A 138 -0.47 -8.53 -15.79
CA MET A 138 -0.60 -9.97 -16.10
C MET A 138 -0.27 -10.86 -14.90
N ILE A 139 0.71 -10.46 -14.07
CA ILE A 139 1.08 -11.19 -12.85
C ILE A 139 -0.04 -11.14 -11.82
N LEU A 140 -0.60 -9.94 -11.59
CA LEU A 140 -1.59 -9.68 -10.56
C LEU A 140 -2.83 -10.53 -10.70
N GLN A 141 -3.36 -10.68 -11.91
CA GLN A 141 -4.57 -11.48 -12.14
C GLN A 141 -4.43 -12.90 -11.59
N ARG A 142 -3.32 -13.56 -11.91
CA ARG A 142 -3.10 -14.98 -11.60
C ARG A 142 -2.67 -15.14 -10.15
N LEU A 143 -1.78 -14.26 -9.67
CA LEU A 143 -1.30 -14.25 -8.30
C LEU A 143 -2.43 -13.98 -7.31
N MET A 144 -3.15 -12.87 -7.49
CA MET A 144 -4.23 -12.48 -6.58
C MET A 144 -5.41 -13.44 -6.67
N GLY A 145 -5.69 -13.99 -7.85
CA GLY A 145 -6.68 -15.06 -7.99
C GLY A 145 -6.40 -16.25 -7.08
N ALA A 146 -5.14 -16.70 -7.03
CA ALA A 146 -4.73 -17.79 -6.14
C ALA A 146 -4.74 -17.40 -4.65
N PHE A 147 -4.27 -16.20 -4.31
CA PHE A 147 -4.32 -15.65 -2.95
C PHE A 147 -5.77 -15.61 -2.41
N TRP A 148 -6.69 -15.08 -3.22
CA TRP A 148 -8.10 -14.98 -2.88
C TRP A 148 -8.80 -16.33 -2.86
N ALA A 149 -8.42 -17.28 -3.73
CA ALA A 149 -8.94 -18.64 -3.70
C ALA A 149 -8.51 -19.41 -2.43
N ALA A 150 -7.34 -19.08 -1.87
CA ALA A 150 -6.89 -19.61 -0.58
C ALA A 150 -7.60 -18.98 0.64
N GLY A 151 -8.45 -17.96 0.44
CA GLY A 151 -9.19 -17.27 1.51
C GLY A 151 -8.52 -16.00 2.01
N GLY A 152 -7.49 -15.51 1.31
CA GLY A 152 -6.83 -14.25 1.64
C GLY A 152 -7.75 -13.03 1.53
N VAL A 153 -7.49 -12.02 2.34
CA VAL A 153 -8.23 -10.74 2.34
C VAL A 153 -7.28 -9.60 1.97
N MET A 154 -7.74 -8.68 1.14
CA MET A 154 -6.96 -7.51 0.72
C MET A 154 -7.60 -6.23 1.24
N VAL A 155 -6.80 -5.31 1.78
CA VAL A 155 -7.17 -3.91 2.03
C VAL A 155 -6.18 -3.03 1.29
N ALA A 156 -6.64 -2.23 0.35
CA ALA A 156 -5.77 -1.38 -0.48
C ALA A 156 -6.16 0.09 -0.36
N THR A 157 -5.17 0.99 -0.41
CA THR A 157 -5.38 2.43 -0.55
C THR A 157 -4.83 2.92 -1.89
N SER A 158 -5.57 3.77 -2.60
CA SER A 158 -5.14 4.33 -3.88
C SER A 158 -5.62 5.76 -4.11
N ASN A 159 -4.92 6.50 -4.97
CA ASN A 159 -5.40 7.78 -5.47
C ASN A 159 -6.29 7.62 -6.73
N ARG A 160 -6.42 6.40 -7.26
CA ARG A 160 -7.25 6.07 -8.42
C ARG A 160 -8.37 5.13 -8.00
N GLU A 161 -9.53 5.27 -8.62
CA GLU A 161 -10.58 4.25 -8.49
C GLU A 161 -10.22 2.99 -9.30
N PRO A 162 -10.81 1.81 -8.98
CA PRO A 162 -10.46 0.55 -9.65
C PRO A 162 -10.55 0.63 -11.18
N ASP A 163 -11.60 1.25 -11.71
CA ASP A 163 -11.82 1.37 -13.15
C ASP A 163 -10.80 2.32 -13.82
N LYS A 164 -10.08 3.15 -13.07
CA LYS A 164 -8.99 4.02 -13.57
C LYS A 164 -7.58 3.45 -13.32
N LEU A 165 -7.48 2.24 -12.77
CA LEU A 165 -6.19 1.56 -12.63
C LEU A 165 -5.66 1.19 -14.01
N TYR A 166 -4.42 1.54 -14.31
CA TYR A 166 -3.78 1.29 -15.62
C TYR A 166 -4.53 1.93 -16.80
N GLU A 167 -5.22 3.04 -16.54
CA GLU A 167 -5.85 3.87 -17.58
C GLU A 167 -4.80 4.29 -18.61
N ASP A 168 -5.15 4.21 -19.90
CA ASP A 168 -4.25 4.45 -21.04
C ASP A 168 -3.03 3.51 -21.15
N GLY A 169 -2.99 2.44 -20.35
CA GLY A 169 -1.96 1.43 -20.42
C GLY A 169 -1.98 0.62 -21.73
N LEU A 170 -0.81 0.17 -22.17
CA LEU A 170 -0.67 -0.70 -23.34
C LEU A 170 -1.46 -2.01 -23.13
N ASN A 171 -2.28 -2.41 -24.10
CA ASN A 171 -3.12 -3.63 -24.02
C ASN A 171 -4.00 -3.69 -22.76
N ARG A 172 -4.54 -2.54 -22.33
CA ARG A 172 -5.44 -2.41 -21.17
C ARG A 172 -6.54 -3.46 -21.08
N GLU A 173 -7.06 -3.92 -22.21
CA GLU A 173 -8.07 -4.98 -22.30
C GLU A 173 -7.67 -6.26 -21.54
N LEU A 174 -6.38 -6.60 -21.54
CA LEU A 174 -5.82 -7.74 -20.81
C LEU A 174 -5.88 -7.56 -19.29
N PHE A 175 -6.02 -6.32 -18.80
CA PHE A 175 -6.09 -5.98 -17.38
C PHE A 175 -7.53 -5.86 -16.86
N LEU A 176 -8.53 -5.67 -17.74
CA LEU A 176 -9.94 -5.61 -17.35
C LEU A 176 -10.42 -6.82 -16.52
N PRO A 177 -9.99 -8.07 -16.80
CA PRO A 177 -10.34 -9.20 -15.97
C PRO A 177 -9.84 -9.07 -14.52
N PHE A 178 -8.68 -8.46 -14.29
CA PHE A 178 -8.20 -8.18 -12.94
C PHE A 178 -9.05 -7.11 -12.26
N ILE A 179 -9.41 -6.03 -12.95
CA ILE A 179 -10.30 -4.99 -12.39
C ILE A 179 -11.65 -5.60 -11.98
N ALA A 180 -12.22 -6.45 -12.82
CA ALA A 180 -13.46 -7.16 -12.50
C ALA A 180 -13.32 -8.05 -11.26
N MET A 181 -12.22 -8.82 -11.18
CA MET A 181 -11.93 -9.66 -10.03
C MET A 181 -11.69 -8.83 -8.74
N LEU A 182 -11.00 -7.69 -8.86
CA LEU A 182 -10.78 -6.75 -7.77
C LEU A 182 -12.10 -6.21 -7.23
N LYS A 183 -13.01 -5.74 -8.10
CA LYS A 183 -14.34 -5.23 -7.70
C LYS A 183 -15.23 -6.33 -7.13
N TYR A 184 -15.06 -7.57 -7.56
CA TYR A 184 -15.79 -8.72 -7.00
C TYR A 184 -15.27 -9.10 -5.59
N ARG A 185 -13.95 -9.05 -5.38
CA ARG A 185 -13.33 -9.46 -4.11
C ARG A 185 -13.18 -8.35 -3.09
N CYS A 186 -13.25 -7.09 -3.52
CA CYS A 186 -13.08 -5.92 -2.67
C CYS A 186 -14.23 -4.94 -2.86
N GLU A 187 -14.83 -4.54 -1.76
CA GLU A 187 -15.77 -3.44 -1.74
C GLU A 187 -15.02 -2.12 -1.94
N THR A 188 -15.51 -1.27 -2.83
CA THR A 188 -14.87 -0.02 -3.19
C THR A 188 -15.41 1.12 -2.33
N TRP A 189 -14.53 1.84 -1.65
CA TRP A 189 -14.87 2.98 -0.81
C TRP A 189 -14.20 4.26 -1.29
N ALA A 190 -15.01 5.26 -1.62
CA ALA A 190 -14.53 6.60 -1.88
C ALA A 190 -14.36 7.35 -0.56
N LEU A 191 -13.12 7.73 -0.23
CA LEU A 191 -12.82 8.60 0.89
C LEU A 191 -12.67 10.04 0.42
N GLY A 192 -13.75 10.81 0.61
CA GLY A 192 -13.82 12.24 0.31
C GLY A 192 -13.40 13.14 1.48
N GLY A 193 -13.02 14.37 1.15
CA GLY A 193 -12.69 15.44 2.09
C GLY A 193 -11.92 16.55 1.39
N THR A 194 -12.24 17.81 1.70
CA THR A 194 -11.49 18.99 1.22
C THR A 194 -10.23 19.26 2.05
N GLN A 195 -10.07 18.56 3.17
CA GLN A 195 -9.01 18.77 4.16
C GLN A 195 -7.84 17.82 3.91
N ASP A 196 -6.65 18.36 3.66
CA ASP A 196 -5.41 17.59 3.62
C ASP A 196 -4.83 17.49 5.05
N TYR A 197 -4.89 16.29 5.63
CA TYR A 197 -4.42 16.05 7.00
C TYR A 197 -2.91 16.26 7.17
N ARG A 198 -2.13 16.33 6.09
CA ARG A 198 -0.70 16.66 6.16
C ARG A 198 -0.46 18.13 6.54
N LEU A 199 -1.43 19.00 6.27
CA LEU A 199 -1.34 20.43 6.58
C LEU A 199 -1.64 20.73 8.06
N LEU A 200 -2.50 19.94 8.71
CA LEU A 200 -2.80 20.08 10.14
C LEU A 200 -1.57 19.92 11.04
N GLY A 201 -0.63 19.04 10.67
CA GLY A 201 0.63 18.87 11.42
C GLY A 201 1.68 19.95 11.14
N ARG A 202 1.48 20.77 10.11
CA ARG A 202 2.38 21.88 9.75
C ARG A 202 2.03 23.19 10.45
N GLU A 203 0.86 23.30 11.06
CA GLU A 203 0.52 24.49 11.85
C GLU A 203 1.26 24.50 13.21
N ASP A 204 1.60 23.32 13.75
CA ASP A 204 2.38 23.18 15.00
C ASP A 204 3.91 23.12 14.76
N ALA A 205 4.35 22.76 13.55
CA ALA A 205 5.76 22.79 13.15
C ALA A 205 6.03 24.07 12.38
N GLY A 206 6.53 25.09 13.09
CA GLY A 206 6.74 26.46 12.61
C GLY A 206 7.12 26.58 11.13
N GLU A 207 6.43 27.53 10.49
CA GLU A 207 6.59 28.02 9.12
C GLU A 207 6.31 27.03 7.98
N ASN A 208 5.55 27.52 7.00
CA ASN A 208 5.38 26.95 5.68
C ASN A 208 6.76 26.83 5.00
N GLN A 209 7.51 25.76 5.29
CA GLN A 209 8.79 25.53 4.64
C GLN A 209 8.53 25.37 3.14
N LYS A 210 8.98 26.35 2.36
CA LYS A 210 8.86 26.33 0.91
C LYS A 210 9.64 25.12 0.40
N VAL A 211 8.93 24.14 -0.16
CA VAL A 211 9.53 22.90 -0.68
C VAL A 211 9.61 22.88 -2.21
N PHE A 212 9.03 23.89 -2.88
CA PHE A 212 9.09 24.06 -4.32
C PHE A 212 9.70 25.41 -4.66
N PHE A 213 10.76 25.38 -5.45
CA PHE A 213 11.52 26.55 -5.88
C PHE A 213 11.47 26.64 -7.40
N THR A 214 11.12 27.82 -7.91
CA THR A 214 11.24 28.15 -9.34
C THR A 214 12.47 28.98 -9.63
N ASP A 215 13.08 29.53 -8.58
CA ASP A 215 14.31 30.34 -8.61
C ASP A 215 15.47 29.55 -8.00
N ALA A 216 16.60 29.53 -8.71
CA ALA A 216 17.77 28.76 -8.32
C ALA A 216 18.51 29.37 -7.12
N GLU A 217 18.54 30.70 -6.99
CA GLU A 217 19.18 31.37 -5.86
C GLU A 217 18.38 31.13 -4.58
N GLU A 218 17.05 31.20 -4.66
CA GLU A 218 16.16 30.91 -3.54
C GLU A 218 16.30 29.46 -3.06
N PHE A 219 16.39 28.50 -3.99
CA PHE A 219 16.70 27.11 -3.65
C PHE A 219 18.04 26.98 -2.94
N GLN A 220 19.08 27.63 -3.48
CA GLN A 220 20.43 27.56 -2.90
C GLN A 220 20.48 28.15 -1.49
N GLN A 221 19.77 29.26 -1.25
CA GLN A 221 19.63 29.85 0.08
C GLN A 221 18.93 28.90 1.04
N SER A 222 17.78 28.33 0.65
CA SER A 222 17.06 27.36 1.49
C SER A 222 17.89 26.11 1.76
N LEU A 223 18.63 25.61 0.77
CA LEU A 223 19.51 24.46 0.91
C LEU A 223 20.65 24.76 1.88
N SER A 224 21.27 25.94 1.77
CA SER A 224 22.34 26.38 2.68
C SER A 224 21.86 26.54 4.12
N ALA A 225 20.63 27.02 4.31
CA ALA A 225 20.01 27.12 5.63
C ALA A 225 19.73 25.73 6.22
N ALA A 226 19.20 24.81 5.42
CA ALA A 226 18.93 23.43 5.85
C ALA A 226 20.20 22.64 6.20
N THR A 227 21.34 22.95 5.57
CA THR A 227 22.63 22.32 5.86
C THR A 227 23.50 23.09 6.84
N ASN A 228 23.00 24.17 7.46
CA ASN A 228 23.79 25.07 8.31
C ASN A 228 25.09 25.55 7.64
N GLY A 229 25.09 25.70 6.31
CA GLY A 229 26.27 26.05 5.52
C GLY A 229 27.37 24.98 5.46
N GLN A 230 27.12 23.75 5.94
CA GLN A 230 28.09 22.66 5.85
C GLN A 230 28.34 22.27 4.39
N LYS A 231 29.60 21.92 4.11
CA LYS A 231 30.02 21.44 2.80
C LYS A 231 29.44 20.05 2.56
N MET A 232 28.73 19.89 1.44
CA MET A 232 28.19 18.59 1.05
C MET A 232 29.24 17.79 0.30
N GLU A 233 29.34 16.51 0.60
CA GLU A 233 30.26 15.58 -0.04
C GLU A 233 29.48 14.45 -0.73
N PRO A 234 29.99 13.90 -1.84
CA PRO A 234 29.37 12.74 -2.47
C PRO A 234 29.38 11.53 -1.52
N CYS A 235 28.21 10.94 -1.29
CA CYS A 235 28.05 9.69 -0.57
C CYS A 235 27.25 8.68 -1.41
N GLU A 236 27.54 7.40 -1.21
CA GLU A 236 26.81 6.31 -1.86
C GLU A 236 25.67 5.84 -0.97
N ILE A 237 24.44 5.92 -1.47
CA ILE A 237 23.28 5.32 -0.84
C ILE A 237 22.96 3.99 -1.56
N PRO A 238 22.87 2.86 -0.84
CA PRO A 238 22.41 1.62 -1.43
C PRO A 238 20.95 1.76 -1.84
N VAL A 239 20.64 1.36 -3.07
CA VAL A 239 19.27 1.31 -3.58
C VAL A 239 18.91 -0.14 -3.94
N MET A 240 17.63 -0.41 -4.18
CA MET A 240 17.15 -1.77 -4.39
C MET A 240 17.85 -2.49 -5.56
N MET A 241 17.94 -3.82 -5.44
CA MET A 241 18.56 -4.73 -6.42
C MET A 241 20.09 -4.55 -6.57
N GLY A 242 20.78 -4.24 -5.46
CA GLY A 242 22.25 -4.15 -5.43
C GLY A 242 22.83 -2.94 -6.17
N ARG A 243 21.98 -1.99 -6.57
CA ARG A 243 22.39 -0.74 -7.21
C ARG A 243 22.83 0.26 -6.15
N LYS A 244 23.64 1.24 -6.55
CA LYS A 244 24.09 2.34 -5.70
C LYS A 244 23.78 3.67 -6.38
N MET A 245 23.37 4.65 -5.59
CA MET A 245 23.11 6.01 -6.06
C MET A 245 24.07 6.96 -5.36
N VAL A 246 24.78 7.78 -6.14
CA VAL A 246 25.65 8.83 -5.60
C VAL A 246 24.80 10.06 -5.36
N VAL A 247 24.75 10.53 -4.12
CA VAL A 247 24.09 11.80 -3.75
C VAL A 247 25.08 12.70 -3.03
N THR A 248 24.83 14.00 -2.99
CA THR A 248 25.56 14.93 -2.12
C THR A 248 24.84 15.08 -0.79
N ALA A 249 25.52 14.83 0.31
CA ALA A 249 24.99 14.97 1.67
C ALA A 249 25.97 15.72 2.56
N THR A 250 25.49 16.34 3.63
CA THR A 250 26.37 16.79 4.71
C THR A 250 26.98 15.59 5.43
N PRO A 251 28.18 15.73 6.02
CA PRO A 251 28.70 14.71 6.94
C PRO A 251 27.63 14.43 7.99
N ALA A 252 27.27 13.16 8.21
CA ALA A 252 26.28 12.81 9.21
C ALA A 252 26.75 13.32 10.58
N ASP A 253 25.91 14.06 11.30
CA ASP A 253 26.07 14.21 12.74
C ASP A 253 25.97 12.80 13.33
N ASN A 254 27.06 12.31 13.91
CA ASN A 254 27.05 11.08 14.71
C ASN A 254 26.29 11.37 16.01
N ASP A 255 24.96 11.28 15.99
CA ASP A 255 24.10 11.17 17.17
C ASP A 255 23.06 10.04 16.98
#